data_AF-A0A1F8JNX7-F1
#
_entry.id   AF-A0A1F8JNX7-F1
#
_cell.length_a   1.000
_cell.length_b   1.000
_cell.length_c   1.000
_cell.angle_alpha   90.00
_cell.angle_beta   90.00
_cell.angle_gamma   90.00
#
_symmetry.space_group_name_H-M   'P 1'
#
loop_
_entity.id
_entity.type
_entity.pdbx_description
1 polymer ?
#
loop_
_entity_poly.entity_id
_entity_poly.type
_entity_poly.pdbx_seq_one_letter_code
_entity_poly.pdbx_strand_id
1 'polypeptide(L)'
;MLLLVFLFFSSLQAHEGVGVEGEEAEIVSHLIAATEGQLEGQRELLKLMRQFLDQKRDFLKGEEEKKTGYQLVQTSKKILALLEKEHLKDLFSGSYLDELQFFSSFTH
;
A
#
# COMPACT_ATOMS: atom_id res chain seq x y z
N MET A 1 -3.91 -9.54 -13.31
CA MET A 1 -2.55 -9.98 -12.94
C MET A 1 -1.95 -11.03 -13.89
N LEU A 2 -2.70 -12.06 -14.31
CA LEU A 2 -2.20 -13.09 -15.25
C LEU A 2 -1.78 -12.57 -16.64
N LEU A 3 -2.32 -11.43 -17.08
CA LEU A 3 -2.05 -10.85 -18.40
C LEU A 3 -0.65 -10.19 -18.51
N LEU A 4 -0.11 -9.68 -17.40
CA LEU A 4 1.23 -9.07 -17.36
C LEU A 4 2.33 -10.15 -17.42
N VAL A 5 2.08 -11.31 -16.82
CA VAL A 5 2.98 -12.46 -16.90
C VAL A 5 3.03 -13.00 -18.34
N PHE A 6 1.88 -13.09 -19.02
CA PHE A 6 1.80 -13.64 -20.38
C PHE A 6 2.49 -12.75 -21.43
N LEU A 7 2.43 -11.42 -21.28
CA LEU A 7 3.10 -10.49 -22.21
C LEU A 7 4.63 -10.48 -22.04
N PHE A 8 5.15 -10.79 -20.85
CA PHE A 8 6.59 -10.91 -20.59
C PHE A 8 7.21 -12.15 -21.25
N PHE A 9 6.46 -13.26 -21.33
CA PHE A 9 6.91 -14.49 -21.99
C PHE A 9 7.00 -14.34 -23.51
N SER A 10 6.10 -13.58 -24.14
CA SER A 10 6.11 -13.35 -25.59
C SER A 10 7.33 -12.54 -26.05
N SER A 11 7.85 -11.63 -25.23
CA SER A 11 9.10 -10.91 -25.50
C SER A 11 10.35 -11.76 -25.27
N LEU A 12 10.26 -12.82 -24.47
CA LEU A 12 11.40 -13.69 -24.12
C LEU A 12 11.72 -14.71 -25.22
N GLN A 13 10.73 -15.09 -26.05
CA GLN A 13 10.93 -16.05 -27.15
C GLN A 13 11.57 -15.44 -28.41
N ALA A 14 11.74 -14.12 -28.48
CA ALA A 14 12.32 -13.45 -29.65
C ALA A 14 13.86 -13.30 -29.59
N HIS A 15 14.52 -13.75 -28.51
CA HIS A 15 15.95 -13.59 -28.30
C HIS A 15 16.69 -14.95 -28.22
N GLU A 16 16.46 -15.83 -29.19
CA GLU A 16 17.40 -16.93 -29.45
C GLU A 16 18.71 -16.34 -30.01
N GLY A 17 19.67 -16.07 -29.13
CA GLY A 17 21.01 -15.71 -29.54
C GLY A 17 21.77 -14.96 -28.46
N VAL A 18 22.73 -15.67 -27.85
CA VAL A 18 23.70 -15.18 -26.86
C VAL A 18 23.11 -14.98 -25.47
N GLY A 19 23.08 -16.07 -24.68
CA GLY A 19 22.89 -15.97 -23.24
C GLY A 19 24.04 -15.15 -22.64
N VAL A 20 23.73 -13.94 -22.19
CA VAL A 20 24.65 -13.11 -21.43
C VAL A 20 24.64 -13.70 -20.02
N GLU A 21 25.70 -14.40 -19.64
CA GLU A 21 25.91 -14.84 -18.26
C GLU A 21 25.71 -13.64 -17.32
N GLY A 22 24.64 -13.66 -16.51
CA GLY A 22 24.28 -12.57 -15.60
C GLY A 22 22.88 -11.98 -15.77
N GLU A 23 22.16 -12.29 -16.85
CA GLU A 23 20.78 -11.82 -17.05
C GLU A 23 19.84 -12.33 -15.94
N GLU A 24 19.95 -13.59 -15.53
CA GLU A 24 19.14 -14.15 -14.44
C GLU A 24 19.46 -13.47 -13.10
N ALA A 25 20.74 -13.11 -12.87
CA ALA A 25 21.15 -12.41 -11.66
C ALA A 25 20.60 -10.98 -11.61
N GLU A 26 20.57 -10.28 -12.76
CA GLU A 26 19.96 -8.95 -12.89
C GLU A 26 18.43 -9.01 -12.69
N ILE A 27 17.76 -10.02 -13.26
CA ILE A 27 16.34 -10.26 -13.04
C ILE A 27 16.05 -10.47 -11.54
N VAL A 28 16.85 -11.30 -10.87
CA VAL A 28 16.71 -11.53 -9.42
C VAL A 28 16.97 -10.23 -8.64
N SER A 29 17.95 -9.42 -9.05
CA SER A 29 18.22 -8.12 -8.42
C SER A 29 17.03 -7.15 -8.54
N HIS A 30 16.41 -7.06 -9.72
CA HIS A 30 15.21 -6.26 -9.92
C HIS A 30 14.02 -6.77 -9.10
N LEU A 31 13.86 -8.09 -8.98
CA LEU A 31 12.82 -8.69 -8.14
C LEU A 31 13.03 -8.36 -6.66
N ILE A 32 14.27 -8.41 -6.17
CA ILE A 32 14.63 -8.02 -4.80
C ILE A 32 14.26 -6.56 -4.57
N ALA A 33 14.71 -5.65 -5.44
CA ALA A 33 14.43 -4.22 -5.30
C ALA A 33 12.92 -3.90 -5.32
N ALA A 34 12.15 -4.56 -6.20
CA ALA A 34 10.70 -4.42 -6.24
C ALA A 34 10.04 -4.93 -4.94
N THR A 35 10.50 -6.07 -4.42
CA THR A 35 9.99 -6.66 -3.19
C THR A 35 10.30 -5.78 -1.97
N GLU A 36 11.51 -5.22 -1.90
CA GLU A 36 11.90 -4.29 -0.84
C GLU A 36 11.03 -3.01 -0.87
N GLY A 37 10.77 -2.48 -2.06
CA GLY A 37 9.86 -1.34 -2.22
C GLY A 37 8.43 -1.63 -1.74
N GLN A 38 7.90 -2.82 -2.06
CA GLN A 38 6.59 -3.26 -1.58
C GLN A 38 6.57 -3.44 -0.05
N LEU A 39 7.61 -4.04 0.50
CA LEU A 39 7.74 -4.26 1.94
C LEU A 39 7.78 -2.93 2.70
N GLU A 40 8.44 -1.91 2.16
CA GLU A 40 8.47 -0.58 2.76
C GLU A 40 7.08 0.08 2.73
N GLY A 41 6.34 -0.05 1.63
CA GLY A 41 4.94 0.37 1.55
C GLY A 41 4.06 -0.30 2.60
N GLN A 42 4.22 -1.61 2.81
CA GLN A 42 3.49 -2.36 3.83
C GLN A 42 3.85 -1.92 5.26
N ARG A 43 5.13 -1.58 5.52
CA ARG A 43 5.57 -1.06 6.83
C ARG A 43 4.95 0.31 7.13
N GLU A 44 4.94 1.21 6.17
CA GLU A 44 4.29 2.51 6.34
C GLU A 44 2.78 2.37 6.53
N LEU A 45 2.13 1.45 5.80
CA LEU A 45 0.72 1.12 6.02
C LEU A 45 0.47 0.67 7.46
N LEU A 46 1.25 -0.29 7.96
CA LEU A 46 1.13 -0.78 9.34
C LEU A 46 1.30 0.33 10.38
N LYS A 47 2.26 1.24 10.15
CA LYS A 47 2.48 2.39 11.02
C LYS A 47 1.28 3.34 11.02
N LEU A 48 0.73 3.66 9.86
CA LEU A 48 -0.47 4.50 9.74
C LEU A 48 -1.68 3.85 10.40
N MET A 49 -1.87 2.53 10.24
CA MET A 49 -2.96 1.80 10.88
C MET A 49 -2.88 1.87 12.41
N ARG A 50 -1.69 1.70 13.00
CA ARG A 50 -1.49 1.85 14.45
C ARG A 50 -1.81 3.27 14.90
N GLN A 51 -1.30 4.26 14.17
CA GLN A 51 -1.57 5.67 14.44
C GLN A 51 -3.07 5.99 14.38
N PHE A 52 -3.80 5.45 13.40
CA PHE A 52 -5.25 5.61 13.30
C PHE A 52 -5.98 5.03 14.52
N LEU A 53 -5.59 3.86 15.00
CA LEU A 53 -6.21 3.23 16.18
C LEU A 53 -5.97 4.05 17.46
N ASP A 54 -4.75 4.56 17.64
CA ASP A 54 -4.42 5.43 18.78
C ASP A 54 -5.22 6.73 18.72
N GLN A 55 -5.23 7.41 17.57
CA GLN A 55 -5.99 8.64 17.35
C GLN A 55 -7.50 8.43 17.56
N LYS A 56 -8.05 7.31 17.08
CA LYS A 56 -9.45 6.96 17.26
C LYS A 56 -9.79 6.73 18.73
N ARG A 57 -8.95 6.00 19.46
CA ARG A 57 -9.11 5.79 20.90
C ARG A 57 -9.14 7.12 21.64
N ASP A 58 -8.21 8.01 21.33
CA ASP A 58 -8.09 9.30 22.02
C ASP A 58 -9.25 10.23 21.67
N PHE A 59 -9.71 10.23 20.41
CA PHE A 59 -10.93 10.92 19.97
C PHE A 59 -12.18 10.44 20.72
N LEU A 60 -12.38 9.13 20.86
CA LEU A 60 -13.55 8.55 21.54
C LEU A 60 -13.58 8.80 23.06
N LYS A 61 -12.42 9.01 23.68
CA LYS A 61 -12.33 9.35 25.11
C LYS A 61 -12.79 10.78 25.42
N GLY A 62 -13.04 11.60 24.41
CA GLY A 62 -13.44 12.99 24.60
C GLY A 62 -12.33 13.86 25.19
N GLU A 63 -11.07 13.41 25.11
CA GLU A 63 -9.87 14.21 25.48
C GLU A 63 -9.59 15.28 24.39
N GLU A 64 -10.63 15.84 23.76
CA GLU A 64 -10.58 16.57 22.49
C GLU A 64 -9.74 17.85 22.53
N GLU A 65 -8.66 17.84 21.75
CA GLU A 65 -8.27 19.00 20.95
C GLU A 65 -8.78 18.80 19.51
N LYS A 66 -9.27 19.86 18.86
CA LYS A 66 -9.59 19.90 17.41
C LYS A 66 -8.47 19.30 16.53
N LYS A 67 -7.24 19.34 17.03
CA LYS A 67 -6.03 18.77 16.43
C LYS A 67 -6.11 17.24 16.26
N THR A 68 -6.67 16.52 17.23
CA THR A 68 -6.78 15.04 17.20
C THR A 68 -7.75 14.58 16.11
N GLY A 69 -8.90 15.25 16.00
CA GLY A 69 -9.86 15.01 14.92
C GLY A 69 -9.28 15.27 13.53
N TYR A 70 -8.58 16.41 13.36
CA TYR A 70 -7.89 16.71 12.10
C TYR A 70 -6.87 15.63 11.72
N GLN A 71 -6.05 15.20 12.68
CA GLN A 71 -5.04 14.17 12.43
C GLN A 71 -5.68 12.84 12.05
N LEU A 72 -6.79 12.45 12.68
CA LEU A 72 -7.54 11.23 12.36
C LEU A 72 -8.05 11.24 10.92
N VAL A 73 -8.61 12.37 10.46
CA VAL A 73 -9.03 12.57 9.06
C VAL A 73 -7.85 12.41 8.10
N GLN A 74 -6.72 13.04 8.40
CA GLN A 74 -5.53 12.98 7.54
C GLN A 74 -4.92 11.58 7.47
N THR A 75 -4.82 10.89 8.62
CA THR A 75 -4.32 9.50 8.65
C THR A 75 -5.23 8.59 7.83
N SER A 76 -6.55 8.75 7.94
CA SER A 76 -7.52 7.95 7.17
C SER A 76 -7.34 8.12 5.66
N LYS A 77 -7.17 9.37 5.20
CA LYS A 77 -6.87 9.68 3.79
C LYS A 77 -5.58 9.02 3.30
N LYS A 78 -4.51 9.07 4.11
CA LYS A 78 -3.23 8.44 3.78
C LYS A 78 -3.33 6.92 3.68
N ILE A 79 -4.05 6.28 4.60
CA ILE A 79 -4.29 4.83 4.54
C ILE A 79 -5.03 4.48 3.26
N LEU A 80 -6.15 5.14 2.96
CA LEU A 80 -6.93 4.86 1.74
C LEU A 80 -6.11 5.05 0.46
N ALA A 81 -5.31 6.12 0.38
CA ALA A 81 -4.44 6.35 -0.77
C ALA A 81 -3.37 5.26 -0.93
N LEU A 82 -2.79 4.79 0.18
CA LEU A 82 -1.78 3.74 0.14
C LEU A 82 -2.39 2.38 -0.21
N LEU A 83 -3.57 2.05 0.32
CA LEU A 83 -4.33 0.86 -0.05
C LEU A 83 -4.68 0.84 -1.54
N GLU A 84 -4.97 1.99 -2.12
CA GLU A 84 -5.24 2.13 -3.55
C GLU A 84 -3.98 1.97 -4.40
N LYS A 85 -2.91 2.69 -4.03
CA LYS A 85 -1.61 2.64 -4.72
C LYS A 85 -1.01 1.24 -4.75
N GLU A 86 -1.12 0.51 -3.64
CA GLU A 86 -0.54 -0.83 -3.50
C GLU A 86 -1.54 -1.95 -3.85
N HIS A 87 -2.75 -1.61 -4.31
CA HIS A 87 -3.82 -2.56 -4.66
C HIS A 87 -4.19 -3.54 -3.53
N LEU A 88 -4.20 -3.07 -2.28
CA LEU A 88 -4.42 -3.89 -1.08
C LEU A 88 -5.84 -3.82 -0.53
N LYS A 89 -6.76 -3.04 -1.12
CA LYS A 89 -8.12 -2.82 -0.59
C LYS A 89 -8.86 -4.13 -0.30
N ASP A 90 -8.74 -5.12 -1.16
CA ASP A 90 -9.45 -6.40 -1.06
C ASP A 90 -8.98 -7.29 0.11
N LEU A 91 -7.85 -6.96 0.75
CA LEU A 91 -7.33 -7.69 1.90
C LEU A 91 -7.99 -7.28 3.23
N PHE A 92 -8.75 -6.20 3.24
CA PHE A 92 -9.34 -5.64 4.45
C PHE A 92 -10.85 -5.84 4.48
N SER A 93 -11.41 -5.90 5.69
CA SER A 93 -12.86 -6.01 5.84
C SER A 93 -13.58 -4.76 5.34
N GLY A 94 -14.79 -4.94 4.78
CA GLY A 94 -15.62 -3.81 4.35
C GLY A 94 -15.84 -2.80 5.48
N SER A 95 -16.10 -3.27 6.70
CA SER A 95 -16.29 -2.42 7.88
C SER A 95 -15.10 -1.51 8.19
N TYR A 96 -13.86 -1.98 7.96
CA TYR A 96 -12.67 -1.18 8.17
C TYR A 96 -12.53 -0.10 7.10
N LEU A 97 -12.82 -0.46 5.84
CA LEU A 97 -12.80 0.48 4.73
C LEU A 97 -13.88 1.55 4.87
N ASP A 98 -15.08 1.18 5.28
CA ASP A 98 -16.19 2.11 5.55
C ASP A 98 -15.83 3.10 6.67
N GLU A 99 -15.17 2.63 7.73
CA GLU A 99 -14.69 3.48 8.83
C GLU A 99 -13.65 4.50 8.35
N LEU A 100 -12.66 4.06 7.56
CA LEU A 100 -11.67 4.96 6.97
C LEU A 100 -12.33 5.97 6.02
N GLN A 101 -13.29 5.54 5.21
CA GLN A 101 -14.03 6.42 4.31
C GLN A 101 -14.81 7.48 5.08
N PHE A 102 -15.52 7.08 6.13
CA PHE A 102 -16.23 7.98 7.03
C PHE A 102 -15.31 9.09 7.54
N PHE A 103 -14.18 8.74 8.17
CA PHE A 103 -13.27 9.76 8.67
C PHE A 103 -12.59 10.57 7.56
N SER A 104 -12.32 9.98 6.40
CA SER A 104 -11.73 10.71 5.28
C SER A 104 -12.70 11.72 4.63
N SER A 105 -14.01 11.50 4.77
CA SER A 105 -15.06 12.33 4.15
C SER A 105 -15.20 13.71 4.79
N PHE A 106 -14.67 13.90 6.00
CA PHE A 106 -14.66 15.22 6.63
C PHE A 106 -13.76 16.17 5.82
N THR A 107 -14.41 17.09 5.12
CA THR A 107 -13.81 18.24 4.46
C THR A 107 -13.71 19.38 5.46
N HIS A 108 -12.50 19.90 5.70
CA HIS A 108 -12.32 21.21 6.30
C HIS A 108 -12.59 22.31 5.28
#